data_AF-A0A532CKK9-F1
#
_entry.id   AF-A0A532CKK9-F1
#
_cell.length_a   1.000
_cell.length_b   1.000
_cell.length_c   1.000
_cell.angle_alpha   90.00
_cell.angle_beta   90.00
_cell.angle_gamma   90.00
#
_symmetry.space_group_name_H-M   'P 1'
#
loop_
_entity.id
_entity.type
_entity.pdbx_description
1 polymer ?
#
loop_
_entity_poly.entity_id
_entity_poly.type
_entity_poly.pdbx_seq_one_letter_code
_entity_poly.pdbx_strand_id
1 'polypeptide(L)'
;MPSRQRLFSYCLILALSVSTLIPKLVFAEDRSFYSPVIHIDKEQNQIMISTSASVFYIEVPDAAKPHIEKLPLSGLVDFVVEMRGEDKRPLIKTWKVKSGESTCMHFNGKECK
;
A
#
# COMPACT_ATOMS: atom_id res chain seq x y z
N MET A 1 -24.03 -51.53 -21.12
CA MET A 1 -24.53 -50.26 -20.52
C MET A 1 -23.35 -49.41 -20.03
N PRO A 2 -22.83 -48.45 -20.83
CA PRO A 2 -21.73 -47.57 -20.41
C PRO A 2 -22.24 -46.11 -20.31
N SER A 3 -22.89 -45.75 -19.21
CA SER A 3 -23.51 -44.42 -19.08
C SER A 3 -23.22 -43.71 -17.75
N ARG A 4 -22.64 -44.41 -16.76
CA ARG A 4 -22.46 -43.86 -15.40
C ARG A 4 -21.11 -43.20 -15.14
N GLN A 5 -20.04 -43.61 -15.84
CA GLN A 5 -18.69 -43.05 -15.67
C GLN A 5 -18.48 -41.67 -16.34
N ARG A 6 -19.15 -41.43 -17.48
CA ARG A 6 -19.01 -40.16 -18.21
C ARG A 6 -19.61 -38.98 -17.45
N LEU A 7 -20.75 -39.19 -16.77
CA LEU A 7 -21.44 -38.16 -15.96
C LEU A 7 -20.59 -37.68 -14.77
N PHE A 8 -19.83 -38.58 -14.12
CA PHE A 8 -18.96 -38.22 -13.00
C PHE A 8 -17.80 -37.30 -13.41
N SER A 9 -17.26 -37.52 -14.61
CA SER A 9 -16.15 -36.72 -15.13
C SER A 9 -16.59 -35.30 -15.51
N TYR A 10 -17.77 -35.13 -16.09
CA TYR A 10 -18.30 -33.80 -16.43
C TYR A 10 -18.64 -32.95 -15.19
N CYS A 11 -19.17 -33.55 -14.12
CA CYS A 11 -19.41 -32.83 -12.86
C CYS A 11 -18.11 -32.36 -12.19
N LEU A 12 -17.03 -33.14 -12.27
CA LEU A 12 -15.74 -32.79 -11.68
C LEU A 12 -15.08 -31.62 -12.42
N ILE A 13 -15.19 -31.59 -13.76
CA ILE A 13 -14.66 -30.52 -14.61
C ILE A 13 -15.45 -29.22 -14.43
N LEU A 14 -16.79 -29.30 -14.32
CA LEU A 14 -17.62 -28.14 -14.01
C LEU A 14 -17.31 -27.56 -12.62
N ALA A 15 -17.13 -28.41 -11.60
CA ALA A 15 -16.78 -27.96 -10.26
C ALA A 15 -15.40 -27.28 -10.19
N LEU A 16 -14.40 -27.75 -10.94
CA LEU A 16 -13.09 -27.09 -11.00
C LEU A 16 -13.13 -25.74 -11.73
N SER A 17 -14.00 -25.57 -12.73
CA SER A 17 -14.10 -24.32 -13.49
C SER A 17 -14.67 -23.16 -12.65
N VAL A 18 -15.57 -23.44 -11.70
CA VAL A 18 -16.24 -22.43 -10.87
C VAL A 18 -15.32 -21.84 -9.80
N SER A 19 -14.30 -22.58 -9.34
CA SER A 19 -13.37 -22.14 -8.30
C SER A 19 -12.46 -20.97 -8.70
N THR A 20 -12.36 -20.66 -10.01
CA THR A 20 -11.50 -19.58 -10.52
C THR A 20 -12.15 -18.20 -10.46
N LEU A 21 -13.43 -18.11 -10.09
CA LEU A 21 -14.20 -16.86 -10.08
C LEU A 21 -14.38 -16.24 -8.69
N ILE A 22 -13.66 -16.68 -7.67
CA ILE A 22 -13.72 -16.01 -6.36
C ILE A 22 -12.91 -14.70 -6.47
N PRO A 23 -13.54 -13.52 -6.45
CA PRO A 23 -12.80 -12.28 -6.37
C PRO A 23 -11.97 -12.33 -5.09
N LYS A 24 -10.64 -12.19 -5.22
CA LYS A 24 -9.77 -12.03 -4.06
C LYS A 24 -10.28 -10.81 -3.30
N LEU A 25 -10.84 -11.04 -2.12
CA LEU A 25 -11.23 -9.97 -1.22
C LEU A 25 -9.94 -9.29 -0.76
N VAL A 26 -9.54 -8.22 -1.45
CA VAL A 26 -8.38 -7.42 -1.07
C VAL A 26 -8.79 -6.63 0.16
N PHE A 27 -8.38 -7.12 1.33
CA PHE A 27 -8.54 -6.38 2.57
C PHE A 27 -7.50 -5.25 2.59
N ALA A 28 -7.94 -4.05 2.92
CA ALA A 28 -7.04 -2.93 3.18
C ALA A 28 -6.17 -3.28 4.40
N GLU A 29 -4.87 -3.49 4.17
CA GLU A 29 -3.92 -3.91 5.22
C GLU A 29 -2.99 -2.73 5.53
N ASP A 30 -2.89 -2.36 6.81
CA ASP A 30 -1.93 -1.35 7.25
C ASP A 30 -0.53 -1.97 7.39
N ARG A 31 0.47 -1.31 6.78
CA ARG A 31 1.88 -1.74 6.85
C ARG A 31 2.79 -0.59 7.24
N SER A 32 3.82 -0.92 8.01
CA SER A 32 4.87 0.00 8.41
C SER A 32 6.11 -0.13 7.51
N PHE A 33 6.65 1.01 7.06
CA PHE A 33 7.88 1.10 6.29
C PHE A 33 8.85 2.06 6.96
N TYR A 34 9.97 1.54 7.46
CA TYR A 34 11.10 2.33 7.92
C TYR A 34 12.04 2.58 6.74
N SER A 35 12.02 3.79 6.19
CA SER A 35 12.64 4.07 4.89
C SER A 35 13.09 5.52 4.74
N PRO A 36 14.15 5.80 3.94
CA PRO A 36 14.52 7.16 3.59
C PRO A 36 13.49 7.80 2.65
N VAL A 37 13.33 9.12 2.79
CA VAL A 37 12.59 9.93 1.81
C VAL A 37 13.50 10.23 0.62
N ILE A 38 13.21 9.65 -0.54
CA ILE A 38 14.01 9.90 -1.76
C ILE A 38 13.57 11.19 -2.44
N HIS A 39 12.26 11.37 -2.59
CA HIS A 39 11.68 12.49 -3.32
C HIS A 39 10.26 12.79 -2.83
N ILE A 40 9.85 14.05 -2.95
CA ILE A 40 8.49 14.51 -2.65
C ILE A 40 7.96 15.16 -3.93
N ASP A 41 6.98 14.50 -4.56
CA ASP A 41 6.26 15.04 -5.70
C ASP A 41 5.06 15.85 -5.18
N LYS A 42 5.22 17.17 -5.22
CA LYS A 42 4.21 18.14 -4.73
C LYS A 42 3.02 18.24 -5.68
N GLU A 43 3.26 18.09 -6.97
CA GLU A 43 2.23 18.25 -7.99
C GLU A 43 1.25 17.09 -7.91
N GLN A 44 1.78 15.88 -7.74
CA GLN A 44 0.96 14.67 -7.65
C GLN A 44 0.68 14.22 -6.21
N ASN A 45 1.15 14.96 -5.20
CA ASN A 45 0.99 14.67 -3.77
C ASN A 45 1.43 13.24 -3.42
N GLN A 46 2.70 12.94 -3.68
CA GLN A 46 3.27 11.61 -3.46
C GLN A 46 4.66 11.68 -2.84
N ILE A 47 5.03 10.63 -2.12
CA ILE A 47 6.33 10.47 -1.48
C ILE A 47 7.01 9.24 -2.06
N MET A 48 8.22 9.38 -2.61
CA MET A 48 9.02 8.25 -3.07
C MET A 48 9.91 7.74 -1.95
N ILE A 49 9.82 6.45 -1.67
CA ILE A 49 10.61 5.77 -0.62
C ILE A 49 11.34 4.55 -1.18
N SER A 50 12.42 4.13 -0.50
CA SER A 50 13.18 2.93 -0.85
C SER A 50 13.15 1.92 0.29
N THR A 51 12.57 0.76 0.04
CA THR A 51 12.65 -0.40 0.94
C THR A 51 13.75 -1.35 0.45
N SER A 52 14.01 -2.43 1.20
CA SER A 52 14.92 -3.49 0.74
C SER A 52 14.39 -4.27 -0.47
N ALA A 53 13.06 -4.28 -0.68
CA ALA A 53 12.43 -5.03 -1.74
C ALA A 53 12.17 -4.19 -3.00
N SER A 54 11.91 -2.90 -2.85
CA SER A 54 11.49 -2.03 -3.95
C SER A 54 11.57 -0.53 -3.64
N VAL A 55 11.55 0.27 -4.71
CA VAL A 55 11.35 1.72 -4.68
C VAL A 55 9.98 2.03 -5.24
N PHE A 56 9.16 2.78 -4.51
CA PHE A 56 7.80 3.09 -4.94
C PHE A 56 7.28 4.39 -4.33
N TYR A 57 6.18 4.88 -4.90
CA TYR A 57 5.46 6.06 -4.44
C TYR A 57 4.33 5.70 -3.47
N ILE A 58 4.23 6.47 -2.39
CA ILE A 58 3.11 6.48 -1.45
C ILE A 58 2.23 7.70 -1.78
N GLU A 59 0.93 7.48 -1.90
CA GLU A 59 -0.07 8.53 -2.11
C GLU A 59 -0.38 9.26 -0.80
N VAL A 60 -0.60 10.58 -0.91
CA VAL A 60 -0.82 11.47 0.23
C VAL A 60 -2.28 11.94 0.26
N PRO A 61 -3.04 11.68 1.34
CA PRO A 61 -4.40 12.19 1.50
C PRO A 61 -4.40 13.71 1.74
N ASP A 62 -5.53 14.36 1.49
CA ASP A 62 -5.66 15.82 1.59
C ASP A 62 -5.17 16.40 2.92
N ALA A 63 -5.44 15.72 4.04
CA ALA A 63 -5.01 16.14 5.38
C ALA A 63 -3.47 16.19 5.54
N ALA A 64 -2.74 15.38 4.77
CA ALA A 64 -1.29 15.28 4.86
C ALA A 64 -0.57 16.20 3.86
N LYS A 65 -1.22 16.62 2.76
CA LYS A 65 -0.65 17.50 1.72
C LYS A 65 0.10 18.74 2.25
N PRO A 66 -0.45 19.54 3.19
CA PRO A 66 0.27 20.71 3.70
C PRO A 66 1.50 20.37 4.57
N HIS A 67 1.75 19.09 4.81
CA HIS A 67 2.76 18.60 5.74
C HIS A 67 3.88 17.81 5.06
N ILE A 68 3.67 17.29 3.86
CA ILE A 68 4.66 16.41 3.21
C ILE A 68 5.98 17.13 2.90
N GLU A 69 5.95 18.42 2.60
CA GLU A 69 7.15 19.20 2.32
C GLU A 69 8.06 19.37 3.54
N LYS A 70 7.53 19.11 4.74
CA LYS A 70 8.28 19.15 5.98
C LYS A 70 9.10 17.88 6.20
N LEU A 71 8.85 16.81 5.43
CA LEU A 71 9.61 15.57 5.57
C LEU A 71 11.07 15.79 5.15
N PRO A 72 12.03 15.28 5.93
CA PRO A 72 13.44 15.47 5.63
C PRO A 72 13.85 14.57 4.45
N LEU A 73 14.32 15.16 3.35
CA LEU A 73 14.94 14.40 2.26
C LEU A 73 16.15 13.62 2.80
N SER A 74 16.28 12.37 2.37
CA SER A 74 17.26 11.37 2.87
C SER A 74 17.13 11.03 4.36
N GLY A 75 16.24 11.66 5.12
CA GLY A 75 15.96 11.32 6.50
C GLY A 75 15.13 10.04 6.60
N LEU A 76 15.34 9.28 7.68
CA LEU A 76 14.64 8.03 7.95
C LEU A 76 13.31 8.33 8.59
N VAL A 77 12.26 7.74 8.04
CA VAL A 77 10.89 7.93 8.49
C VAL A 77 10.21 6.57 8.59
N ASP A 78 9.41 6.41 9.63
CA ASP A 78 8.57 5.25 9.88
C ASP A 78 7.16 5.59 9.42
N PHE A 79 6.82 5.14 8.21
CA PHE A 79 5.55 5.39 7.54
C PHE A 79 4.57 4.27 7.84
N VAL A 80 3.34 4.59 8.23
CA VAL A 80 2.24 3.62 8.24
C VAL A 80 1.34 3.92 7.06
N VAL A 81 1.21 2.95 6.15
CA VAL A 81 0.42 3.08 4.92
C VAL A 81 -0.64 2.00 4.84
N GLU A 82 -1.78 2.34 4.24
CA GLU A 82 -2.82 1.39 3.87
C GLU A 82 -2.51 0.83 2.47
N MET A 83 -2.35 -0.49 2.38
CA MET A 83 -2.19 -1.20 1.13
C MET A 83 -3.55 -1.38 0.46
N ARG A 84 -3.73 -0.85 -0.76
CA ARG A 84 -5.03 -0.77 -1.45
C ARG A 84 -5.18 -1.74 -2.64
N GLY A 85 -4.34 -2.77 -2.71
CA GLY A 85 -4.24 -3.72 -3.83
C GLY A 85 -3.05 -3.46 -4.75
N GLU A 86 -2.86 -4.33 -5.75
CA GLU A 86 -1.66 -4.30 -6.62
C GLU A 86 -1.64 -3.09 -7.58
N ASP A 87 -2.81 -2.63 -8.05
CA ASP A 87 -2.93 -1.53 -9.02
C ASP A 87 -2.98 -0.13 -8.38
N LYS A 88 -3.07 -0.07 -7.04
CA LYS A 88 -3.21 1.19 -6.31
C LYS A 88 -1.99 1.44 -5.46
N ARG A 89 -1.51 2.68 -5.48
CA ARG A 89 -0.43 3.10 -4.58
C ARG A 89 -0.88 2.97 -3.11
N PRO A 90 0.02 2.60 -2.19
CA PRO A 90 -0.28 2.66 -0.76
C PRO A 90 -0.66 4.08 -0.36
N LEU A 91 -1.63 4.21 0.55
CA LEU A 91 -2.08 5.51 1.05
C LEU A 91 -1.48 5.77 2.42
N ILE A 92 -0.82 6.92 2.61
CA ILE A 92 -0.25 7.24 3.92
C ILE A 92 -1.35 7.49 4.97
N LYS A 93 -1.20 6.88 6.14
CA LYS A 93 -2.03 7.10 7.33
C LYS A 93 -1.30 8.01 8.32
N THR A 94 -0.10 7.62 8.71
CA THR A 94 0.71 8.32 9.72
C THR A 94 2.18 8.21 9.38
N TRP A 95 3.01 9.10 9.93
CA TRP A 95 4.45 8.93 9.90
C TRP A 95 5.12 9.43 11.16
N LYS A 96 6.31 8.89 11.43
CA LYS A 96 7.21 9.37 12.47
C LYS A 96 8.62 9.52 11.91
N VAL A 97 9.14 10.75 11.91
CA VAL A 97 10.52 11.05 11.54
C VAL A 97 11.46 10.49 12.61
N LYS A 98 12.49 9.77 12.18
CA LYS A 98 13.46 9.08 13.04
C LYS A 98 14.86 9.66 12.87
N SER A 99 15.16 10.24 11.70
CA SER A 99 16.34 11.06 11.47
C SER A 99 16.09 12.19 10.47
N GLY A 100 16.89 13.24 10.55
CA GLY A 100 16.72 14.47 9.79
C GLY A 100 15.91 15.54 10.53
N GLU A 101 16.09 16.79 10.13
CA GLU A 101 15.37 17.93 10.70
C GLU A 101 14.03 18.13 10.01
N SER A 102 12.96 18.26 10.80
CA SER A 102 11.61 18.48 10.32
C SER A 102 10.80 19.30 11.31
N THR A 103 9.90 20.14 10.80
CA THR A 103 8.88 20.82 11.61
C THR A 103 7.60 19.99 11.77
N CYS A 104 7.61 18.75 11.29
CA CYS A 104 6.54 17.76 11.45
C CYS A 104 7.16 16.40 11.77
N MET A 105 7.59 16.22 13.02
CA MET A 105 8.24 14.98 13.44
C MET A 105 7.26 13.82 13.50
N HIS A 106 6.00 14.09 13.82
CA HIS A 106 4.94 13.07 13.90
C HIS A 106 3.67 13.56 13.22
N PHE A 107 3.22 12.86 12.19
CA PHE A 107 1.91 13.08 11.60
C PHE A 107 0.97 11.95 11.99
N ASN A 108 -0.17 12.29 12.61
CA ASN A 108 -1.12 11.31 13.15
C ASN A 108 -2.35 11.06 12.24
N GLY A 109 -2.30 11.47 10.98
CA GLY A 109 -3.44 11.41 10.05
C GLY A 109 -4.22 12.72 9.96
N LYS A 110 -3.96 13.68 10.85
CA LYS A 110 -4.66 14.97 10.87
C LYS A 110 -3.75 16.16 11.11
N GLU A 111 -2.80 16.04 12.03
CA GLU A 111 -1.93 17.14 12.44
C GLU A 111 -0.48 16.67 12.59
N CYS A 112 0.43 17.65 12.56
CA CYS A 112 1.85 17.47 12.83
C CYS A 112 2.19 17.88 14.27
N LYS A 113 3.05 17.08 14.91
CA LYS A 113 3.64 17.34 16.23
C LYS A 113 5.16 17.25 16.20
#